data_AF-A0A2E4BIN9-F1
#
_entry.id   AF-A0A2E4BIN9-F1
#
_cell.length_a   1.000
_cell.length_b   1.000
_cell.length_c   1.000
_cell.angle_alpha   90.00
_cell.angle_beta   90.00
_cell.angle_gamma   90.00
#
_symmetry.space_group_name_H-M   'P 1'
#
loop_
_entity.id
_entity.type
_entity.pdbx_description
1 polymer ?
#
loop_
_entity_poly.entity_id
_entity_poly.type
_entity_poly.pdbx_seq_one_letter_code
_entity_poly.pdbx_strand_id
1 'polypeptide(L)'
;MNVNIDWRVKTHVSLVLTPFGLLGSDEPLVGISEARINAELRGLGLLERVMHSVEAWTSFDCLAGNRHLVSKIDGFEIRIDVVKTISSFLTFNDPHLVVHLYRGRNRTVGSVERLCIALTGSHPGCAMADAIVSLVLLGESNWPENATPHTLREFADAARRERFGKRLKLGLIELSREDIEEISDIREAIQLGIPHAAIDMLCSFARRCYTCKGMEIDVVKRYILPLFEGITKKDVEAYALNPSTAADLLFLPDLETLA
;
A
#
# COMPACT_ATOMS: atom_id res chain seq x y z
N MET A 1 -46.79 -51.70 -25.56
CA MET A 1 -46.95 -50.24 -25.59
C MET A 1 -45.91 -49.69 -24.63
N ASN A 2 -44.70 -49.41 -25.14
CA ASN A 2 -43.58 -48.98 -24.30
C ASN A 2 -43.59 -47.46 -24.22
N VAL A 3 -43.94 -46.94 -23.05
CA VAL A 3 -43.77 -45.53 -22.72
C VAL A 3 -42.28 -45.33 -22.41
N ASN A 4 -41.57 -44.71 -23.34
CA ASN A 4 -40.21 -44.26 -23.12
C ASN A 4 -40.29 -42.93 -22.36
N ILE A 5 -40.23 -43.00 -21.03
CA ILE A 5 -40.05 -41.81 -20.20
C ILE A 5 -38.54 -41.55 -20.19
N ASP A 6 -38.12 -40.45 -20.79
CA ASP A 6 -36.75 -39.94 -20.70
C ASP A 6 -36.62 -39.12 -19.40
N TRP A 7 -35.92 -39.67 -18.40
CA TRP A 7 -35.77 -39.10 -17.06
C TRP A 7 -34.45 -38.35 -16.83
N ARG A 8 -33.82 -37.78 -17.87
CA ARG A 8 -32.55 -37.06 -17.70
C ARG A 8 -32.50 -35.68 -18.31
N VAL A 9 -33.40 -34.81 -17.85
CA VAL A 9 -33.03 -33.39 -17.68
C VAL A 9 -32.56 -33.23 -16.24
N LYS A 10 -31.30 -33.60 -15.97
CA LYS A 10 -30.63 -33.18 -14.72
C LYS A 10 -30.27 -31.71 -14.87
N THR A 11 -31.17 -30.83 -14.44
CA THR A 11 -30.83 -29.44 -14.12
C THR A 11 -29.91 -29.45 -12.90
N HIS A 12 -28.61 -29.66 -13.15
CA HIS A 12 -27.59 -29.55 -12.10
C HIS A 12 -27.42 -28.06 -11.75
N VAL A 13 -28.15 -27.62 -10.72
CA VAL A 13 -27.77 -26.42 -9.94
C VAL A 13 -26.57 -26.84 -9.11
N SER A 14 -25.37 -26.64 -9.65
CA SER A 14 -24.13 -27.04 -8.99
C SER A 14 -23.66 -25.92 -8.06
N LEU A 15 -24.10 -25.98 -6.79
CA LEU A 15 -23.46 -25.22 -5.71
C LEU A 15 -22.12 -25.88 -5.38
N VAL A 16 -21.05 -25.10 -5.31
CA VAL A 16 -19.70 -25.61 -5.05
C VAL A 16 -19.07 -24.86 -3.89
N LEU A 17 -18.80 -25.58 -2.80
CA LEU A 17 -18.13 -25.02 -1.62
C LEU A 17 -16.64 -24.83 -1.89
N THR A 18 -16.11 -23.67 -1.50
CA THR A 18 -14.70 -23.30 -1.63
C THR A 18 -14.14 -22.73 -0.32
N PRO A 19 -12.81 -22.60 -0.17
CA PRO A 19 -12.20 -21.94 0.99
C PRO A 19 -12.62 -20.49 1.19
N PHE A 20 -13.20 -19.84 0.16
CA PHE A 20 -13.57 -18.43 0.16
C PHE A 20 -15.08 -18.19 0.13
N GLY A 21 -15.89 -19.26 0.19
CA GLY A 21 -17.35 -19.16 0.16
C GLY A 21 -17.99 -20.12 -0.84
N LEU A 22 -19.26 -19.87 -1.16
CA LEU A 22 -20.07 -20.78 -1.97
C LEU A 22 -20.22 -20.24 -3.41
N LEU A 23 -19.63 -20.94 -4.38
CA LEU A 23 -19.87 -20.64 -5.80
C LEU A 23 -21.26 -21.14 -6.21
N GLY A 24 -21.95 -20.37 -7.04
CA GLY A 24 -23.28 -20.71 -7.50
C GLY A 24 -24.43 -20.18 -6.62
N SER A 25 -24.13 -19.51 -5.51
CA SER A 25 -25.15 -18.99 -4.58
C SER A 25 -25.99 -17.86 -5.19
N ASP A 26 -25.30 -16.91 -5.83
CA ASP A 26 -25.92 -15.70 -6.39
C ASP A 26 -26.22 -15.89 -7.88
N GLU A 27 -25.38 -16.66 -8.58
CA GLU A 27 -25.44 -16.92 -10.02
C GLU A 27 -25.31 -18.42 -10.28
N PRO A 28 -26.38 -19.13 -10.66
CA PRO A 28 -26.35 -20.58 -10.87
C PRO A 28 -25.34 -20.99 -11.96
N LEU A 29 -24.48 -21.97 -11.67
CA LEU A 29 -23.46 -22.48 -12.62
C LEU A 29 -24.03 -23.42 -13.70
N VAL A 30 -25.24 -23.15 -14.18
CA VAL A 30 -25.95 -24.01 -15.14
C VAL A 30 -25.26 -23.98 -16.49
N GLY A 31 -24.91 -25.15 -17.02
CA GLY A 31 -24.28 -25.29 -18.34
C GLY A 31 -22.77 -24.99 -18.38
N ILE A 32 -22.16 -24.72 -17.23
CA ILE A 32 -20.70 -24.56 -17.12
C ILE A 32 -20.02 -25.94 -17.10
N SER A 33 -18.97 -26.10 -17.89
CA SER A 33 -18.24 -27.37 -17.95
C SER A 33 -17.46 -27.65 -16.66
N GLU A 34 -17.44 -28.91 -16.24
CA GLU A 34 -16.68 -29.35 -15.05
C GLU A 34 -15.19 -29.00 -15.16
N ALA A 35 -14.62 -29.03 -16.36
CA ALA A 35 -13.23 -28.65 -16.60
C ALA A 35 -12.93 -27.19 -16.21
N ARG A 36 -13.84 -26.25 -16.51
CA ARG A 36 -13.70 -24.83 -16.11
C ARG A 36 -13.81 -24.68 -14.59
N ILE A 37 -14.81 -25.31 -13.98
CA ILE A 37 -14.99 -25.29 -12.53
C ILE A 37 -13.75 -25.85 -11.82
N ASN A 38 -13.23 -27.00 -12.28
CA ASN A 38 -12.05 -27.62 -11.70
C ASN A 38 -10.78 -26.77 -11.89
N ALA A 39 -10.68 -25.97 -12.95
CA ALA A 39 -9.57 -25.03 -13.10
C ALA A 39 -9.61 -23.93 -12.04
N GLU A 40 -10.78 -23.33 -11.81
CA GLU A 40 -10.97 -22.33 -10.76
C GLU A 40 -10.70 -22.91 -9.36
N LEU A 41 -11.18 -24.12 -9.07
CA LEU A 41 -10.94 -24.78 -7.77
C LEU A 41 -9.45 -25.02 -7.50
N ARG A 42 -8.67 -25.39 -8.52
CA ARG A 42 -7.21 -25.54 -8.37
C ARG A 42 -6.54 -24.20 -8.06
N GLY A 43 -6.92 -23.14 -8.77
CA GLY A 43 -6.40 -21.79 -8.52
C GLY A 43 -6.81 -21.26 -7.14
N LEU A 44 -8.04 -21.52 -6.70
CA LEU A 44 -8.49 -21.18 -5.34
C LEU A 44 -7.71 -21.95 -4.27
N GLY A 45 -7.38 -23.22 -4.50
CA GLY A 45 -6.51 -23.97 -3.60
C GLY A 45 -5.09 -23.40 -3.53
N LEU A 46 -4.58 -22.85 -4.63
CA LEU A 46 -3.31 -22.11 -4.63
C LEU A 46 -3.44 -20.79 -3.85
N LEU A 47 -4.49 -20.03 -4.10
CA LEU A 47 -4.79 -18.77 -3.40
C LEU A 47 -4.86 -18.98 -1.89
N GLU A 48 -5.54 -20.02 -1.43
CA GLU A 48 -5.61 -20.36 -0.01
C GLU A 48 -4.21 -20.60 0.58
N ARG A 49 -3.36 -21.38 -0.09
CA ARG A 49 -1.98 -21.61 0.38
C ARG A 49 -1.15 -20.32 0.42
N VAL A 50 -1.27 -19.48 -0.60
CA VAL A 50 -0.59 -18.17 -0.63
C VAL A 50 -1.06 -17.30 0.53
N MET A 51 -2.37 -17.23 0.77
CA MET A 51 -2.96 -16.45 1.85
C MET A 51 -2.46 -16.83 3.26
N HIS A 52 -2.01 -18.08 3.47
CA HIS A 52 -1.40 -18.50 4.74
C HIS A 52 0.04 -18.01 4.94
N SER A 53 0.70 -17.52 3.88
CA SER A 53 2.12 -17.11 3.88
C SER A 53 2.35 -15.61 3.72
N VAL A 54 1.33 -14.86 3.33
CA VAL A 54 1.42 -13.42 3.05
C VAL A 54 1.17 -12.59 4.30
N GLU A 55 1.90 -11.49 4.46
CA GLU A 55 1.71 -10.54 5.57
C GLU A 55 0.85 -9.33 5.15
N ALA A 56 0.90 -8.94 3.87
CA ALA A 56 0.24 -7.73 3.37
C ALA A 56 -1.29 -7.88 3.19
N TRP A 57 -1.81 -9.10 3.36
CA TRP A 57 -3.20 -9.44 3.12
C TRP A 57 -3.84 -10.14 4.30
N THR A 58 -5.12 -9.86 4.50
CA THR A 58 -5.97 -10.54 5.47
C THR A 58 -7.27 -10.97 4.79
N SER A 59 -7.91 -12.01 5.31
CA SER A 59 -9.27 -12.38 4.90
C SER A 59 -10.26 -11.99 5.98
N PHE A 60 -11.43 -11.49 5.60
CA PHE A 60 -12.55 -11.34 6.54
C PHE A 60 -13.81 -11.99 5.97
N ASP A 61 -14.60 -12.58 6.87
CA ASP A 61 -15.89 -13.18 6.54
C ASP A 61 -16.96 -12.09 6.39
N CYS A 62 -17.64 -12.10 5.25
CA CYS A 62 -18.84 -11.30 5.03
C CYS A 62 -20.07 -11.98 5.63
N LEU A 63 -21.13 -11.22 5.90
CA LEU A 63 -22.39 -11.72 6.46
C LEU A 63 -23.04 -12.84 5.63
N ALA A 64 -22.70 -12.94 4.34
CA ALA A 64 -23.17 -13.99 3.43
C ALA A 64 -22.33 -15.29 3.47
N GLY A 65 -21.32 -15.38 4.33
CA GLY A 65 -20.40 -16.53 4.40
C GLY A 65 -19.29 -16.54 3.34
N ASN A 66 -19.25 -15.53 2.47
CA ASN A 66 -18.18 -15.32 1.51
C ASN A 66 -17.01 -14.56 2.15
N ARG A 67 -15.79 -14.86 1.74
CA ARG A 67 -14.57 -14.21 2.22
C ARG A 67 -14.06 -13.20 1.22
N HIS A 68 -13.79 -12.01 1.72
CA HIS A 68 -13.09 -10.98 0.95
C HIS A 68 -11.62 -10.95 1.35
N LEU A 69 -10.75 -10.69 0.39
CA LEU A 69 -9.34 -10.44 0.63
C LEU A 69 -9.10 -8.95 0.78
N VAL A 70 -8.30 -8.56 1.77
CA VAL A 70 -8.10 -7.17 2.15
C VAL A 70 -6.65 -6.85 2.37
N SER A 71 -6.20 -5.76 1.76
CA SER A 71 -4.91 -5.12 2.05
C SER A 71 -5.14 -3.66 2.44
N LYS A 72 -4.44 -3.20 3.49
CA LYS A 72 -4.62 -1.87 4.09
C LYS A 72 -3.31 -1.13 4.18
N ILE A 73 -3.26 0.10 3.67
CA ILE A 73 -2.05 0.94 3.63
C ILE A 73 -2.47 2.41 3.75
N ASP A 74 -1.95 3.14 4.74
CA ASP A 74 -2.06 4.61 4.88
C ASP A 74 -3.48 5.19 4.59
N GLY A 75 -4.53 4.61 5.19
CA GLY A 75 -5.92 5.06 4.98
C GLY A 75 -6.54 4.64 3.63
N PHE A 76 -5.85 3.82 2.86
CA PHE A 76 -6.41 3.08 1.74
C PHE A 76 -6.66 1.63 2.12
N GLU A 77 -7.70 1.06 1.55
CA GLU A 77 -8.03 -0.35 1.72
C GLU A 77 -8.52 -0.93 0.38
N ILE A 78 -7.83 -1.96 -0.10
CA ILE A 78 -8.28 -2.75 -1.25
C ILE A 78 -9.08 -3.93 -0.75
N ARG A 79 -10.24 -4.18 -1.36
CA ARG A 79 -11.02 -5.40 -1.14
C ARG A 79 -11.24 -6.15 -2.45
N ILE A 80 -11.00 -7.45 -2.42
CA ILE A 80 -11.28 -8.36 -3.54
C ILE A 80 -12.43 -9.28 -3.13
N ASP A 81 -13.48 -9.30 -3.94
CA ASP A 81 -14.59 -10.26 -3.81
C ASP A 81 -14.29 -11.48 -4.68
N VAL A 82 -13.74 -12.53 -4.06
CA VAL A 82 -13.25 -13.73 -4.75
C VAL A 82 -14.40 -14.50 -5.40
N VAL A 83 -15.47 -14.75 -4.64
CA VAL A 83 -16.60 -15.57 -5.07
C VAL A 83 -17.34 -14.89 -6.22
N LYS A 84 -17.60 -13.59 -6.11
CA LYS A 84 -18.28 -12.84 -7.17
C LYS A 84 -17.45 -12.74 -8.43
N THR A 85 -16.15 -12.50 -8.30
CA THR A 85 -15.22 -12.46 -9.43
C THR A 85 -15.26 -13.77 -10.23
N ILE A 86 -15.14 -14.92 -9.55
CA ILE A 86 -15.15 -16.22 -10.22
C ILE A 86 -16.54 -16.54 -10.79
N SER A 87 -17.61 -16.22 -10.05
CA SER A 87 -18.98 -16.49 -10.52
C SER A 87 -19.30 -15.71 -11.79
N SER A 88 -18.98 -14.41 -11.83
CA SER A 88 -19.19 -13.58 -13.02
C SER A 88 -18.35 -14.04 -14.21
N PHE A 89 -17.11 -14.51 -13.98
CA PHE A 89 -16.30 -15.09 -15.05
C PHE A 89 -16.86 -16.42 -15.59
N LEU A 90 -17.32 -17.31 -14.72
CA LEU A 90 -17.90 -18.58 -15.14
C LEU A 90 -19.21 -18.39 -15.91
N THR A 91 -20.13 -17.58 -15.36
CA THR A 91 -21.49 -17.38 -15.86
C THR A 91 -21.55 -16.43 -17.06
N PHE A 92 -20.84 -15.31 -17.00
CA PHE A 92 -20.94 -14.24 -18.01
C PHE A 92 -19.67 -14.08 -18.85
N ASN A 93 -18.62 -14.85 -18.57
CA ASN A 93 -17.31 -14.68 -19.19
C ASN A 93 -16.76 -13.25 -19.00
N ASP A 94 -17.09 -12.61 -17.87
CA ASP A 94 -16.58 -11.30 -17.49
C ASP A 94 -15.11 -11.43 -17.05
N PRO A 95 -14.14 -10.86 -17.81
CA PRO A 95 -12.73 -10.98 -17.47
C PRO A 95 -12.28 -10.04 -16.34
N HIS A 96 -13.19 -9.26 -15.74
CA HIS A 96 -12.85 -8.26 -14.73
C HIS A 96 -12.90 -8.81 -13.30
N LEU A 97 -11.86 -8.48 -12.53
CA LEU A 97 -11.84 -8.67 -11.09
C LEU A 97 -12.83 -7.72 -10.41
N VAL A 98 -13.56 -8.22 -9.42
CA VAL A 98 -14.42 -7.41 -8.56
C VAL A 98 -13.57 -6.86 -7.41
N VAL A 99 -12.95 -5.71 -7.65
CA VAL A 99 -12.07 -5.03 -6.70
C VAL A 99 -12.65 -3.68 -6.30
N HIS A 100 -12.57 -3.36 -5.02
CA HIS A 100 -13.00 -2.07 -4.48
C HIS A 100 -11.85 -1.40 -3.74
N LEU A 101 -11.65 -0.11 -4.01
CA LEU A 101 -10.74 0.76 -3.29
C LEU A 101 -11.52 1.66 -2.36
N TYR A 102 -11.26 1.51 -1.07
CA TYR A 102 -11.78 2.36 -0.01
C TYR A 102 -10.72 3.40 0.31
N ARG A 103 -11.11 4.68 0.33
CA ARG A 103 -10.24 5.81 0.69
C ARG A 103 -10.75 6.46 1.97
N GLY A 104 -9.88 6.72 2.95
CA GLY A 104 -10.28 7.39 4.18
C GLY A 104 -9.18 7.49 5.25
N ARG A 105 -8.98 8.69 5.81
CA ARG A 105 -8.07 8.90 6.97
C ARG A 105 -8.83 8.66 8.29
N ASN A 106 -8.12 8.27 9.34
CA ASN A 106 -8.63 8.18 10.73
C ASN A 106 -9.91 7.33 10.90
N ARG A 107 -9.93 6.10 10.38
CA ARG A 107 -11.00 5.09 10.56
C ARG A 107 -12.37 5.46 9.96
N THR A 108 -12.49 6.56 9.21
CA THR A 108 -13.69 6.90 8.43
C THR A 108 -13.46 6.66 6.95
N VAL A 109 -14.33 5.87 6.31
CA VAL A 109 -14.33 5.69 4.84
C VAL A 109 -14.91 6.96 4.21
N GLY A 110 -14.08 7.71 3.48
CA GLY A 110 -14.45 8.91 2.75
C GLY A 110 -15.01 8.64 1.35
N SER A 111 -14.52 7.61 0.66
CA SER A 111 -15.08 7.17 -0.62
C SER A 111 -14.82 5.69 -0.90
N VAL A 112 -15.66 5.08 -1.73
CA VAL A 112 -15.51 3.71 -2.24
C VAL A 112 -15.60 3.75 -3.75
N GLU A 113 -14.58 3.22 -4.42
CA GLU A 113 -14.53 3.13 -5.88
C GLU A 113 -14.39 1.67 -6.30
N ARG A 114 -15.16 1.22 -7.30
CA ARG A 114 -14.94 -0.08 -7.93
C ARG A 114 -13.85 0.06 -8.97
N LEU A 115 -12.77 -0.71 -8.82
CA LEU A 115 -11.66 -0.72 -9.75
C LEU A 115 -11.87 -1.73 -10.87
N CYS A 116 -11.50 -1.33 -12.08
CA CYS A 116 -11.55 -2.16 -13.26
C CYS A 116 -10.17 -2.79 -13.50
N ILE A 117 -10.03 -4.09 -13.24
CA ILE A 117 -8.80 -4.86 -13.50
C ILE A 117 -9.20 -6.08 -14.31
N ALA A 118 -8.82 -6.12 -15.58
CA ALA A 118 -9.19 -7.20 -16.49
C ALA A 118 -8.03 -8.18 -16.69
N LEU A 119 -8.36 -9.46 -16.85
CA LEU A 119 -7.40 -10.44 -17.35
C LEU A 119 -7.01 -10.09 -18.79
N THR A 120 -5.71 -9.98 -19.06
CA THR A 120 -5.23 -9.81 -20.43
C THR A 120 -5.39 -11.13 -21.20
N GLY A 121 -5.91 -11.06 -22.43
CA GLY A 121 -6.11 -12.23 -23.30
C GLY A 121 -4.83 -12.93 -23.77
N SER A 122 -3.67 -12.54 -23.23
CA SER A 122 -2.36 -13.08 -23.56
C SER A 122 -2.21 -14.56 -23.19
N HIS A 123 -3.02 -15.06 -22.25
CA HIS A 123 -2.97 -16.44 -21.75
C HIS A 123 -4.36 -17.10 -21.80
N PRO A 124 -4.80 -17.58 -22.99
CA PRO A 124 -6.09 -18.22 -23.13
C PRO A 124 -6.16 -19.50 -22.29
N GLY A 125 -7.24 -19.64 -21.50
CA GLY A 125 -7.48 -20.79 -20.64
C GLY A 125 -6.92 -20.68 -19.22
N CYS A 126 -6.34 -19.54 -18.84
CA CYS A 126 -5.99 -19.25 -17.45
C CYS A 126 -7.25 -19.15 -16.57
N ALA A 127 -7.19 -19.66 -15.35
CA ALA A 127 -8.29 -19.54 -14.40
C ALA A 127 -8.37 -18.11 -13.85
N MET A 128 -9.56 -17.62 -13.55
CA MET A 128 -9.74 -16.31 -12.93
C MET A 128 -9.08 -16.26 -11.54
N ALA A 129 -9.10 -17.39 -10.81
CA ALA A 129 -8.38 -17.52 -9.55
C ALA A 129 -6.87 -17.22 -9.66
N ASP A 130 -6.20 -17.53 -10.78
CA ASP A 130 -4.77 -17.25 -10.97
C ASP A 130 -4.49 -15.74 -11.07
N ALA A 131 -5.45 -14.99 -11.59
CA ALA A 131 -5.42 -13.53 -11.64
C ALA A 131 -5.47 -12.92 -10.23
N ILE A 132 -6.36 -13.47 -9.39
CA ILE A 132 -6.48 -13.07 -7.99
C ILE A 132 -5.18 -13.39 -7.25
N VAL A 133 -4.60 -14.58 -7.47
CA VAL A 133 -3.28 -14.95 -6.91
C VAL A 133 -2.21 -13.93 -7.33
N SER A 134 -2.17 -13.58 -8.61
CA SER A 134 -1.21 -12.59 -9.13
C SER A 134 -1.36 -11.23 -8.45
N LEU A 135 -2.59 -10.76 -8.23
CA LEU A 135 -2.87 -9.50 -7.55
C LEU A 135 -2.47 -9.54 -6.06
N VAL A 136 -2.71 -10.66 -5.39
CA VAL A 136 -2.25 -10.88 -4.00
C VAL A 136 -0.73 -10.84 -3.92
N LEU A 137 -0.04 -11.55 -4.82
CA LEU A 137 1.43 -11.55 -4.87
C LEU A 137 2.01 -10.18 -5.22
N LEU A 138 1.33 -9.37 -6.04
CA LEU A 138 1.72 -7.97 -6.28
C LEU A 138 1.64 -7.15 -4.99
N GLY A 139 0.57 -7.31 -4.21
CA GLY A 139 0.44 -6.65 -2.92
C GLY A 139 1.51 -7.07 -1.92
N GLU A 140 1.82 -8.38 -1.87
CA GLU A 140 2.91 -8.90 -1.02
C GLU A 140 4.28 -8.37 -1.46
N SER A 141 4.46 -8.17 -2.77
CA SER A 141 5.67 -7.58 -3.34
C SER A 141 5.75 -6.06 -3.18
N ASN A 142 4.89 -5.46 -2.35
CA ASN A 142 4.80 -4.01 -2.11
C ASN A 142 4.51 -3.19 -3.36
N TRP A 143 3.64 -3.67 -4.24
CA TRP A 143 3.11 -2.91 -5.38
C TRP A 143 4.21 -2.29 -6.27
N PRO A 144 5.06 -3.12 -6.90
CA PRO A 144 6.11 -2.61 -7.79
C PRO A 144 5.52 -1.77 -8.93
N GLU A 145 6.07 -0.57 -9.14
CA GLU A 145 5.54 0.45 -10.05
C GLU A 145 5.35 -0.07 -11.49
N ASN A 146 6.30 -0.88 -11.97
CA ASN A 146 6.30 -1.40 -13.35
C ASN A 146 5.32 -2.56 -13.58
N ALA A 147 4.77 -3.17 -12.53
CA ALA A 147 3.87 -4.32 -12.64
C ALA A 147 2.50 -4.10 -12.01
N THR A 148 2.30 -2.98 -11.31
CA THR A 148 1.00 -2.64 -10.70
C THR A 148 0.08 -2.01 -11.75
N PRO A 149 -1.17 -2.50 -11.89
CA PRO A 149 -2.15 -1.88 -12.79
C PRO A 149 -2.33 -0.38 -12.51
N HIS A 150 -2.47 0.44 -13.55
CA HIS A 150 -2.62 1.89 -13.40
C HIS A 150 -3.80 2.30 -12.52
N THR A 151 -4.87 1.50 -12.48
CA THR A 151 -6.03 1.70 -11.61
C THR A 151 -5.72 1.58 -10.12
N LEU A 152 -4.57 1.02 -9.76
CA LEU A 152 -4.07 0.89 -8.39
C LEU A 152 -2.88 1.80 -8.08
N ARG A 153 -2.54 2.73 -8.98
CA ARG A 153 -1.36 3.61 -8.82
C ARG A 153 -1.36 4.39 -7.51
N GLU A 154 -2.50 4.97 -7.12
CA GLU A 154 -2.60 5.71 -5.85
C GLU A 154 -2.29 4.84 -4.63
N PHE A 155 -2.74 3.59 -4.64
CA PHE A 155 -2.47 2.62 -3.59
C PHE A 155 -0.98 2.22 -3.57
N ALA A 156 -0.40 1.99 -4.76
CA ALA A 156 1.03 1.69 -4.89
C ALA A 156 1.90 2.86 -4.41
N ASP A 157 1.52 4.10 -4.72
CA ASP A 157 2.21 5.30 -4.24
C ASP A 157 2.11 5.44 -2.73
N ALA A 158 0.97 5.09 -2.12
CA ALA A 158 0.82 5.04 -0.68
C ALA A 158 1.71 3.95 -0.05
N ALA A 159 1.76 2.76 -0.63
CA ALA A 159 2.62 1.65 -0.19
C ALA A 159 4.10 2.02 -0.26
N ARG A 160 4.48 2.68 -1.36
CA ARG A 160 5.81 3.25 -1.55
C ARG A 160 6.12 4.27 -0.45
N ARG A 161 5.23 5.24 -0.22
CA ARG A 161 5.39 6.26 0.85
C ARG A 161 5.54 5.62 2.22
N GLU A 162 4.73 4.64 2.56
CA GLU A 162 4.83 3.91 3.84
C GLU A 162 6.17 3.17 3.96
N ARG A 163 6.64 2.51 2.90
CA ARG A 163 7.94 1.84 2.86
C ARG A 163 9.10 2.81 3.05
N PHE A 164 9.06 3.96 2.37
CA PHE A 164 10.09 5.00 2.53
C PHE A 164 10.02 5.62 3.93
N GLY A 165 8.83 5.92 4.44
CA GLY A 165 8.63 6.46 5.80
C GLY A 165 9.10 5.51 6.91
N LYS A 166 8.85 4.20 6.78
CA LYS A 166 9.37 3.18 7.72
C LYS A 166 10.91 3.07 7.70
N ARG A 167 11.58 3.56 6.65
CA ARG A 167 13.04 3.43 6.45
C ARG A 167 13.83 4.70 6.74
N LEU A 168 13.20 5.87 6.87
CA LEU A 168 13.89 7.15 6.95
C LEU A 168 13.74 7.75 8.34
N LYS A 169 14.62 7.31 9.24
CA LYS A 169 14.74 7.86 10.58
C LYS A 169 16.06 8.60 10.72
N LEU A 170 16.01 9.83 11.22
CA LEU A 170 17.20 10.50 11.75
C LEU A 170 17.23 10.27 13.27
N GLY A 171 17.75 9.11 13.65
CA GLY A 171 17.66 8.62 15.03
C GLY A 171 16.23 8.30 15.45
N LEU A 172 15.66 9.07 16.39
CA LEU A 172 14.26 8.93 16.80
C LEU A 172 13.31 9.84 15.99
N ILE A 173 13.85 10.73 15.15
CA ILE A 173 13.04 11.60 14.30
C ILE A 173 12.52 10.78 13.12
N GLU A 174 11.20 10.59 13.05
CA GLU A 174 10.56 10.05 11.85
C GLU A 174 10.51 11.13 10.77
N LEU A 175 11.06 10.83 9.58
CA LEU A 175 11.15 11.78 8.49
C LEU A 175 9.99 11.58 7.50
N SER A 176 9.31 12.67 7.19
CA SER A 176 8.41 12.78 6.05
C SER A 176 9.20 13.01 4.75
N ARG A 177 8.50 12.99 3.62
CA ARG A 177 9.12 13.30 2.33
C ARG A 177 9.65 14.74 2.26
N GLU A 178 8.87 15.69 2.78
CA GLU A 178 9.26 17.11 2.84
C GLU A 178 10.53 17.29 3.68
N ASP A 179 10.65 16.57 4.80
CA ASP A 179 11.85 16.59 5.63
C ASP A 179 13.10 16.10 4.88
N ILE A 180 12.94 15.12 3.98
CA ILE A 180 14.07 14.57 3.20
C ILE A 180 14.48 15.52 2.08
N GLU A 181 13.49 16.11 1.39
CA GLU A 181 13.74 17.13 0.38
C GLU A 181 14.47 18.32 1.00
N GLU A 182 14.02 18.79 2.16
CA GLU A 182 14.70 19.87 2.89
C GLU A 182 16.10 19.50 3.38
N ILE A 183 16.32 18.28 3.87
CA ILE A 183 17.68 17.81 4.22
C ILE A 183 18.59 17.77 2.98
N SER A 184 18.05 17.47 1.80
CA SER A 184 18.78 17.55 0.54
C SER A 184 19.15 18.99 0.20
N ASP A 185 18.19 19.92 0.33
CA ASP A 185 18.41 21.35 0.05
C ASP A 185 19.44 21.95 1.01
N ILE A 186 19.43 21.56 2.29
CA ILE A 186 20.44 21.94 3.28
C ILE A 186 21.83 21.52 2.81
N ARG A 187 21.99 20.27 2.35
CA ARG A 187 23.28 19.76 1.86
C ARG A 187 23.74 20.50 0.62
N GLU A 188 22.83 20.84 -0.28
CA GLU A 188 23.14 21.65 -1.46
C GLU A 188 23.62 23.05 -1.06
N ALA A 189 22.96 23.71 -0.10
CA ALA A 189 23.38 25.01 0.42
C ALA A 189 24.78 24.97 1.05
N ILE A 190 25.13 23.89 1.77
CA ILE A 190 26.49 23.67 2.30
C ILE A 190 27.49 23.53 1.15
N GLN A 191 27.19 22.72 0.14
CA GLN A 191 28.07 22.51 -1.02
C GLN A 191 28.30 23.78 -1.84
N LEU A 192 27.27 24.63 -1.95
CA LEU A 192 27.35 25.94 -2.62
C LEU A 192 28.10 26.99 -1.79
N GLY A 193 28.51 26.68 -0.55
CA GLY A 193 29.23 27.60 0.31
C GLY A 193 28.35 28.73 0.84
N ILE A 194 27.06 28.45 1.08
CA ILE A 194 26.08 29.41 1.60
C ILE A 194 25.69 29.01 3.03
N PRO A 195 26.62 29.05 4.00
CA PRO A 195 26.41 28.44 5.31
C PRO A 195 25.30 29.11 6.12
N HIS A 196 25.08 30.43 5.95
CA HIS A 196 24.01 31.13 6.65
C HIS A 196 22.62 30.58 6.27
N ALA A 197 22.38 30.32 4.98
CA ALA A 197 21.12 29.73 4.52
C ALA A 197 20.98 28.28 4.99
N ALA A 198 22.07 27.49 4.95
CA ALA A 198 22.06 26.12 5.46
C ALA A 198 21.71 26.06 6.96
N ILE A 199 22.31 26.94 7.78
CA ILE A 199 22.01 27.03 9.22
C ILE A 199 20.55 27.43 9.45
N ASP A 200 20.03 28.39 8.66
CA ASP A 200 18.65 28.83 8.74
C ASP A 200 17.65 27.69 8.49
N MET A 201 17.89 26.92 7.42
CA MET A 201 17.07 25.77 7.05
C MET A 201 17.16 24.65 8.10
N LEU A 202 18.36 24.38 8.63
CA LEU A 202 18.56 23.41 9.71
C LEU A 202 17.78 23.79 10.97
N CYS A 203 17.86 25.04 11.39
CA CYS A 203 17.11 25.54 12.54
C CYS A 203 15.60 25.51 12.28
N SER A 204 15.16 25.80 11.06
CA SER A 204 13.75 25.67 10.66
C SER A 204 13.23 24.24 10.79
N PHE A 205 13.99 23.28 10.29
CA PHE A 205 13.73 21.85 10.47
C PHE A 205 13.68 21.45 11.95
N ALA A 206 14.64 21.92 12.75
CA ALA A 206 14.69 21.67 14.18
C ALA A 206 13.47 22.21 14.93
N ARG A 207 13.05 23.44 14.61
CA ARG A 207 11.84 24.06 15.17
C ARG A 207 10.60 23.22 14.87
N ARG A 208 10.43 22.73 13.64
CA ARG A 208 9.29 21.85 13.30
C ARG A 208 9.35 20.51 14.03
N CYS A 209 10.54 19.94 14.23
CA CYS A 209 10.68 18.74 15.05
C CYS A 209 10.25 18.98 16.51
N TYR A 210 10.60 20.13 17.08
CA TYR A 210 10.16 20.50 18.42
C TYR A 210 8.64 20.77 18.49
N THR A 211 8.11 21.65 17.63
CA THR A 211 6.72 22.13 17.74
C THR A 211 5.68 21.17 17.15
N CYS A 212 5.97 20.54 16.02
CA CYS A 212 5.01 19.70 15.31
C CYS A 212 5.14 18.22 15.66
N LYS A 213 6.35 17.75 15.98
CA LYS A 213 6.62 16.34 16.35
C LYS A 213 6.74 16.12 17.85
N GLY A 214 6.64 17.18 18.66
CA GLY A 214 6.63 17.11 20.13
C GLY A 214 7.93 16.58 20.73
N MET A 215 9.05 16.80 20.05
CA MET A 215 10.35 16.30 20.49
C MET A 215 11.04 17.29 21.41
N GLU A 216 11.72 16.80 22.45
CA GLU A 216 12.54 17.64 23.34
C GLU A 216 13.73 18.27 22.60
N ILE A 217 14.10 19.50 22.96
CA ILE A 217 15.16 20.28 22.29
C ILE A 217 16.48 19.51 22.25
N ASP A 218 16.89 18.90 23.37
CA ASP A 218 18.14 18.13 23.45
C ASP A 218 18.15 16.91 22.52
N VAL A 219 16.99 16.29 22.33
CA VAL A 219 16.83 15.14 21.42
C VAL A 219 16.94 15.62 19.98
N VAL A 220 16.29 16.75 19.65
CA VAL A 220 16.41 17.37 18.33
C VAL A 220 17.87 17.74 18.04
N LYS A 221 18.53 18.51 18.93
CA LYS A 221 19.94 18.90 18.80
C LYS A 221 20.85 17.71 18.51
N ARG A 222 20.70 16.62 19.28
CA ARG A 222 21.51 15.40 19.12
C ARG A 222 21.40 14.81 17.72
N TYR A 223 20.19 14.76 17.16
CA TYR A 223 19.95 14.09 15.89
C TYR A 223 20.20 14.99 14.67
N ILE A 224 20.05 16.30 14.80
CA ILE A 224 20.38 17.25 13.72
C ILE A 224 21.88 17.56 13.65
N LEU A 225 22.64 17.35 14.74
CA LEU A 225 24.08 17.68 14.80
C LEU A 225 24.89 17.14 13.60
N PRO A 226 24.72 15.89 13.15
CA PRO A 226 25.43 15.38 11.97
C PRO A 226 25.12 16.14 10.67
N LEU A 227 24.00 16.87 10.60
CA LEU A 227 23.64 17.66 9.42
C LEU A 227 24.39 19.01 9.35
N PHE A 228 25.09 19.41 10.42
CA PHE A 228 25.99 20.56 10.42
C PHE A 228 27.38 20.23 9.84
N GLU A 229 27.63 18.99 9.43
CA GLU A 229 28.90 18.59 8.81
C GLU A 229 29.20 19.45 7.56
N GLY A 230 30.36 20.09 7.54
CA GLY A 230 30.77 21.03 6.48
C GLY A 230 30.46 22.50 6.78
N ILE A 231 29.77 22.82 7.87
CA ILE A 231 29.56 24.19 8.35
C ILE A 231 30.64 24.51 9.38
N THR A 232 31.37 25.62 9.21
CA THR A 232 32.45 25.96 10.13
C THR A 232 31.91 26.58 11.42
N LYS A 233 32.69 26.46 12.50
CA LYS A 233 32.40 27.14 13.77
C LYS A 233 32.18 28.65 13.59
N LYS A 234 32.98 29.30 12.75
CA LYS A 234 32.88 30.73 12.47
C LYS A 234 31.54 31.09 11.81
N ASP A 235 31.00 30.22 10.96
CA ASP A 235 29.71 30.45 10.31
C ASP A 235 28.55 30.34 11.30
N VAL A 236 28.62 29.38 12.22
CA VAL A 236 27.65 29.23 13.31
C VAL A 236 27.69 30.42 14.26
N GLU A 237 28.89 30.89 14.62
CA GLU A 237 29.06 32.12 15.41
C GLU A 237 28.48 33.35 14.68
N ALA A 238 28.75 33.48 13.38
CA ALA A 238 28.21 34.58 12.58
C ALA A 238 26.68 34.55 12.50
N TYR A 239 26.08 33.37 12.36
CA TYR A 239 24.63 33.21 12.40
C TYR A 239 24.07 33.54 13.79
N ALA A 240 24.72 33.08 14.86
CA ALA A 240 24.27 33.33 16.23
C ALA A 240 24.24 34.83 16.60
N LEU A 241 25.12 35.64 15.99
CA LEU A 241 25.13 37.10 16.18
C LEU A 241 23.94 37.80 15.51
N ASN A 242 23.39 37.22 14.44
CA ASN A 242 22.25 37.79 13.72
C ASN A 242 21.37 36.67 13.12
N PRO A 243 20.59 35.97 13.95
CA PRO A 243 19.77 34.85 13.49
C PRO A 243 18.52 35.36 12.75
N SER A 244 18.07 34.64 11.73
CA SER A 244 16.80 34.99 11.05
C SER A 244 15.59 34.84 11.99
N THR A 245 15.66 33.88 12.93
CA THR A 245 14.66 33.68 13.97
C THR A 245 15.32 33.53 15.34
N ALA A 246 14.88 34.29 16.35
CA ALA A 246 15.52 34.33 17.66
C ALA A 246 15.53 32.96 18.39
N ALA A 247 14.54 32.10 18.13
CA ALA A 247 14.46 30.76 18.73
C ALA A 247 15.55 29.81 18.23
N ASP A 248 16.29 30.17 17.18
CA ASP A 248 17.23 29.29 16.48
C ASP A 248 18.46 29.00 17.33
N LEU A 249 18.79 29.97 18.19
CA LEU A 249 19.83 29.85 19.21
C LEU A 249 19.64 28.62 20.12
N LEU A 250 18.40 28.14 20.29
CA LEU A 250 18.10 26.95 21.08
C LEU A 250 18.54 25.64 20.38
N PHE A 251 18.67 25.66 19.06
CA PHE A 251 18.95 24.48 18.25
C PHE A 251 20.36 24.49 17.64
N LEU A 252 21.11 25.59 17.81
CA LEU A 252 22.50 25.64 17.39
C LEU A 252 23.35 24.61 18.16
N PRO A 253 24.32 23.99 17.48
CA PRO A 253 25.25 23.07 18.11
C PRO A 253 26.14 23.80 19.12
N ASP A 254 26.60 23.06 20.14
CA ASP A 254 27.54 23.63 21.09
C ASP A 254 28.89 23.85 20.37
N LEU A 255 29.50 25.03 20.53
CA LEU A 255 30.71 25.41 19.77
C LEU A 255 31.95 24.54 20.06
N GLU A 256 31.88 23.66 21.06
CA GLU A 256 32.89 22.64 21.37
C GLU A 256 32.68 21.34 20.59
N THR A 257 31.49 21.15 20.00
CA THR A 257 31.09 19.95 19.25
C THR A 257 31.29 20.06 17.75
N LEU A 258 31.60 21.27 17.24
CA LEU A 258 31.97 21.51 15.85
C LEU A 258 33.50 21.43 15.70
N ALA A 259 33.96 20.53 14.83
CA ALA A 259 35.38 20.34 14.49
C ALA A 259 35.90 21.41 13.54
#